data_AF-A0A919BFV9-F1
#
_entry.id   AF-A0A919BFV9-F1
#
_cell.length_a   1.000
_cell.length_b   1.000
_cell.length_c   1.000
_cell.angle_alpha   90.00
_cell.angle_beta   90.00
_cell.angle_gamma   90.00
#
_symmetry.space_group_name_H-M   'P 1'
#
loop_
_entity.id
_entity.type
_entity.pdbx_description
1 polymer ?
#
loop_
_entity_poly.entity_id
_entity_poly.type
_entity_poly.pdbx_seq_one_letter_code
_entity_poly.pdbx_strand_id
1 'polypeptide(L)'
;MKTLNNLLLITLISIPLAACTVGNQVISKGADASAFAGNINVSANGRAGNLSTTNGNIVIEQLAQAKSVDVTNGNITVKEMAKASSLQTINGNIHIENKVTVAGDVSTTNGNIEIAEHAIIHGVLKTTTGDISIASGTIIKGDIIFEAPGFLTSQLERETPKLIVDNTSVLEGKIHLFQSVDLQLAQPLSAEKIIRHYQK
;
A
#
# COMPACT_ATOMS: atom_id res chain seq x y z
N MET A 1 -27.37 25.74 0.85
CA MET A 1 -27.10 25.08 2.15
C MET A 1 -27.41 23.60 2.04
N LYS A 2 -26.38 22.77 1.83
CA LYS A 2 -26.37 21.33 2.12
C LYS A 2 -24.96 21.00 2.60
N THR A 3 -24.76 21.05 3.91
CA THR A 3 -23.57 20.49 4.56
C THR A 3 -23.72 18.97 4.47
N LEU A 4 -23.06 18.33 3.49
CA LEU A 4 -22.90 16.89 3.55
C LEU A 4 -21.87 16.59 4.64
N ASN A 5 -22.30 15.76 5.59
CA ASN A 5 -21.49 15.18 6.64
C ASN A 5 -20.29 14.47 6.02
N ASN A 6 -19.11 15.07 6.09
CA ASN A 6 -17.84 14.38 5.88
C ASN A 6 -17.58 13.51 7.10
N LEU A 7 -18.17 12.31 7.09
CA LEU A 7 -17.89 11.27 8.07
C LEU A 7 -16.42 10.89 7.92
N LEU A 8 -15.62 11.24 8.93
CA LEU A 8 -14.23 10.82 9.05
C LEU A 8 -14.17 9.29 9.00
N LEU A 9 -13.72 8.72 7.89
CA LEU A 9 -13.14 7.39 7.91
C LEU A 9 -11.69 7.53 8.39
N ILE A 10 -11.50 7.84 9.68
CA ILE A 10 -10.29 7.39 10.34
C ILE A 10 -10.46 5.87 10.33
N THR A 11 -9.79 5.17 9.43
CA THR A 11 -9.58 3.74 9.59
C THR A 11 -8.73 3.58 10.84
N LEU A 12 -9.40 3.56 12.00
CA LEU A 12 -8.82 3.07 13.23
C LEU A 12 -8.42 1.64 12.90
N ILE A 13 -7.12 1.44 12.67
CA ILE A 13 -6.58 0.09 12.72
C ILE A 13 -6.78 -0.32 14.18
N SER A 14 -7.82 -1.10 14.42
CA SER A 14 -8.04 -1.76 15.70
C SER A 14 -6.96 -2.83 15.81
N ILE A 15 -5.75 -2.44 16.20
CA ILE A 15 -4.68 -3.39 16.46
C ILE A 15 -5.09 -4.12 17.74
N PRO A 16 -5.39 -5.42 17.70
CA PRO A 16 -5.65 -6.16 18.92
C PRO A 16 -4.42 -6.05 19.81
N LEU A 17 -4.63 -5.73 21.09
CA LEU A 17 -3.59 -5.71 22.12
C LEU A 17 -3.09 -7.16 22.37
N ALA A 18 -2.36 -7.71 21.39
CA ALA A 18 -1.62 -8.95 21.57
C ALA A 18 -0.37 -8.65 22.41
N ALA A 19 0.10 -9.65 23.16
CA ALA A 19 1.28 -9.55 24.01
C ALA A 19 2.40 -8.76 23.32
N CYS A 20 2.88 -7.68 23.98
CA CYS A 20 3.94 -6.83 23.46
C CYS A 20 5.24 -7.62 23.33
N THR A 21 5.43 -8.28 22.20
CA THR A 21 6.72 -8.86 21.82
C THR A 21 7.62 -7.72 21.32
N VAL A 22 8.82 -7.69 21.85
CA VAL A 22 9.90 -6.81 21.41
C VAL A 22 11.03 -7.70 20.90
N GLY A 23 11.50 -7.42 19.68
CA GLY A 23 12.59 -8.18 19.05
C GLY A 23 12.26 -8.63 17.63
N ASN A 24 13.31 -9.01 16.91
CA ASN A 24 13.20 -9.47 15.54
C ASN A 24 12.68 -10.90 15.49
N GLN A 25 11.79 -11.18 14.53
CA GLN A 25 11.19 -12.50 14.34
C GLN A 25 11.47 -13.00 12.92
N VAL A 26 11.71 -14.31 12.80
CA VAL A 26 11.87 -14.99 11.51
C VAL A 26 10.83 -16.10 11.42
N ILE A 27 9.97 -16.02 10.40
CA ILE A 27 8.82 -16.90 10.22
C ILE A 27 9.01 -17.72 8.94
N SER A 28 8.70 -19.02 9.00
CA SER A 28 8.77 -19.90 7.83
C SER A 28 7.65 -20.93 7.72
N LYS A 29 6.90 -21.18 8.81
CA LYS A 29 5.95 -22.31 8.92
C LYS A 29 4.47 -21.92 8.99
N GLY A 30 4.10 -20.76 8.48
CA GLY A 30 2.70 -20.32 8.35
C GLY A 30 2.09 -19.74 9.61
N ALA A 31 2.90 -19.47 10.64
CA ALA A 31 2.44 -18.85 11.88
C ALA A 31 2.10 -17.37 11.68
N ASP A 32 1.19 -16.86 12.52
CA ASP A 32 0.98 -15.43 12.70
C ASP A 32 2.14 -14.84 13.53
N ALA A 33 2.45 -13.57 13.33
CA ALA A 33 3.43 -12.87 14.16
C ALA A 33 3.04 -11.40 14.34
N SER A 34 3.07 -10.94 15.58
CA SER A 34 2.90 -9.54 15.94
C SER A 34 4.13 -9.03 16.69
N ALA A 35 4.43 -7.74 16.61
CA ALA A 35 5.44 -7.07 17.43
C ALA A 35 5.02 -5.64 17.81
N PHE A 36 5.40 -5.19 19.00
CA PHE A 36 5.31 -3.77 19.33
C PHE A 36 6.50 -3.00 18.73
N ALA A 37 7.70 -3.57 18.87
CA ALA A 37 8.93 -3.04 18.31
C ALA A 37 9.83 -4.18 17.83
N GLY A 38 10.23 -4.14 16.56
CA GLY A 38 11.07 -5.18 15.94
C GLY A 38 10.64 -5.52 14.53
N ASN A 39 11.58 -6.08 13.77
CA ASN A 39 11.34 -6.48 12.38
C ASN A 39 10.78 -7.90 12.32
N ILE A 40 9.91 -8.16 11.35
CA ILE A 40 9.41 -9.51 11.06
C ILE A 40 9.89 -9.88 9.65
N ASN A 41 10.61 -10.99 9.51
CA ASN A 41 11.05 -11.51 8.22
C ASN A 41 10.38 -12.88 7.96
N VAL A 42 9.68 -13.02 6.84
CA VAL A 42 9.24 -14.33 6.34
C VAL A 42 10.34 -14.88 5.45
N SER A 43 10.98 -15.97 5.87
CA SER A 43 12.09 -16.59 5.14
C SER A 43 11.71 -16.95 3.71
N ALA A 44 12.70 -16.99 2.80
CA ALA A 44 12.48 -17.37 1.42
C ALA A 44 11.80 -18.74 1.31
N ASN A 45 10.83 -18.89 0.41
CA ASN A 45 9.95 -20.05 0.28
C ASN A 45 9.09 -20.36 1.53
N GLY A 46 9.16 -19.52 2.55
CA GLY A 46 8.42 -19.66 3.79
C GLY A 46 6.95 -19.31 3.63
N ARG A 47 6.18 -19.67 4.65
CA ARG A 47 4.80 -19.23 4.78
C ARG A 47 4.65 -18.44 6.07
N ALA A 48 3.77 -17.47 6.09
CA ALA A 48 3.31 -16.75 7.26
C ALA A 48 1.79 -16.59 7.20
N GLY A 49 1.17 -16.48 8.37
CA GLY A 49 -0.22 -16.06 8.48
C GLY A 49 -0.32 -14.54 8.42
N ASN A 50 -1.03 -13.95 9.39
CA ASN A 50 -1.16 -12.51 9.53
C ASN A 50 0.06 -11.94 10.27
N LEU A 51 0.61 -10.85 9.76
CA LEU A 51 1.81 -10.21 10.29
C LEU A 51 1.49 -8.77 10.69
N SER A 52 1.91 -8.35 11.89
CA SER A 52 1.73 -6.96 12.29
C SER A 52 2.89 -6.40 13.12
N THR A 53 3.26 -5.13 12.91
CA THR A 53 4.18 -4.43 13.82
C THR A 53 3.83 -2.97 14.00
N THR A 54 3.92 -2.47 15.24
CA THR A 54 3.72 -1.03 15.48
C THR A 54 4.96 -0.23 15.08
N ASN A 55 6.16 -0.74 15.38
CA ASN A 55 7.42 -0.06 15.10
C ASN A 55 8.44 -1.06 14.55
N GLY A 56 8.57 -1.12 13.22
CA GLY A 56 9.49 -2.04 12.58
C GLY A 56 9.11 -2.31 11.14
N ASN A 57 9.99 -3.01 10.44
CA ASN A 57 9.77 -3.37 9.05
C ASN A 57 9.29 -4.81 8.95
N ILE A 58 8.48 -5.10 7.94
CA ILE A 58 8.10 -6.46 7.58
C ILE A 58 8.65 -6.78 6.19
N VAL A 59 9.42 -7.86 6.08
CA VAL A 59 9.98 -8.34 4.82
C VAL A 59 9.41 -9.72 4.52
N ILE A 60 8.81 -9.88 3.34
CA ILE A 60 8.43 -11.17 2.78
C ILE A 60 9.49 -11.51 1.74
N GLU A 61 10.34 -12.49 2.04
CA GLU A 61 11.45 -12.89 1.16
C GLU A 61 10.97 -13.60 -0.11
N GLN A 62 11.91 -13.81 -1.03
CA GLN A 62 11.65 -14.38 -2.35
C GLN A 62 10.84 -15.68 -2.26
N LEU A 63 9.83 -15.83 -3.14
CA LEU A 63 8.94 -16.99 -3.20
C LEU A 63 8.12 -17.28 -1.92
N ALA A 64 8.21 -16.42 -0.89
CA ALA A 64 7.46 -16.61 0.34
C ALA A 64 5.99 -16.18 0.18
N GLN A 65 5.15 -16.60 1.13
CA GLN A 65 3.72 -16.33 1.13
C GLN A 65 3.29 -15.82 2.51
N ALA A 66 2.60 -14.68 2.56
CA ALA A 66 1.95 -14.18 3.77
C ALA A 66 0.46 -13.92 3.53
N LYS A 67 -0.34 -13.83 4.60
CA LYS A 67 -1.72 -13.34 4.52
C LYS A 67 -1.72 -11.81 4.56
N SER A 68 -2.26 -11.19 5.62
CA SER A 68 -2.22 -9.74 5.79
C SER A 68 -0.89 -9.29 6.40
N VAL A 69 -0.44 -8.10 6.01
CA VAL A 69 0.73 -7.44 6.58
C VAL A 69 0.36 -6.02 6.96
N ASP A 70 0.42 -5.72 8.25
CA ASP A 70 -0.03 -4.45 8.84
C ASP A 70 1.10 -3.77 9.61
N VAL A 71 1.50 -2.57 9.21
CA VAL A 71 2.58 -1.81 9.87
C VAL A 71 2.09 -0.43 10.30
N THR A 72 2.37 0.00 11.53
CA THR A 72 2.04 1.39 11.91
C THR A 72 3.16 2.33 11.52
N ASN A 73 4.37 2.09 12.01
CA ASN A 73 5.56 2.88 11.73
C ASN A 73 6.67 1.97 11.20
N GLY A 74 6.88 2.04 9.88
CA GLY A 74 7.86 1.21 9.20
C GLY A 74 7.41 0.75 7.83
N ASN A 75 8.34 0.11 7.13
CA ASN A 75 8.18 -0.25 5.74
C ASN A 75 7.75 -1.71 5.58
N ILE A 76 7.05 -1.98 4.48
CA ILE A 76 6.76 -3.33 4.01
C ILE A 76 7.56 -3.57 2.73
N THR A 77 8.28 -4.67 2.67
CA THR A 77 9.00 -5.11 1.47
C THR A 77 8.54 -6.51 1.08
N VAL A 78 8.07 -6.67 -0.16
CA VAL A 78 7.67 -7.96 -0.73
C VAL A 78 8.62 -8.28 -1.87
N LYS A 79 9.47 -9.29 -1.67
CA LYS A 79 10.55 -9.68 -2.59
C LYS A 79 10.03 -10.45 -3.81
N GLU A 80 10.89 -10.58 -4.82
CA GLU A 80 10.55 -11.19 -6.11
C GLU A 80 9.74 -12.52 -5.98
N MET A 81 8.68 -12.64 -6.80
CA MET A 81 7.79 -13.81 -6.87
C MET A 81 7.08 -14.19 -5.56
N ALA A 82 7.18 -13.40 -4.50
CA ALA A 82 6.42 -13.62 -3.28
C ALA A 82 4.92 -13.32 -3.48
N LYS A 83 4.11 -13.76 -2.52
CA LYS A 83 2.66 -13.51 -2.51
C LYS A 83 2.19 -12.99 -1.17
N ALA A 84 1.26 -12.05 -1.20
CA ALA A 84 0.58 -11.54 -0.02
C ALA A 84 -0.93 -11.43 -0.26
N SER A 85 -1.74 -11.52 0.79
CA SER A 85 -3.17 -11.24 0.68
C SER A 85 -3.43 -9.74 0.66
N SER A 86 -2.85 -8.98 1.58
CA SER A 86 -3.02 -7.52 1.66
C SER A 86 -1.82 -6.88 2.36
N LEU A 87 -1.53 -5.63 2.02
CA LEU A 87 -0.42 -4.85 2.57
C LEU A 87 -0.94 -3.49 3.03
N GLN A 88 -0.69 -3.14 4.28
CA GLN A 88 -1.12 -1.85 4.83
C GLN A 88 -0.05 -1.27 5.73
N THR A 89 0.26 0.02 5.55
CA THR A 89 1.03 0.79 6.54
C THR A 89 0.41 2.15 6.83
N ILE A 90 0.76 2.79 7.95
CA ILE A 90 0.35 4.18 8.24
C ILE A 90 1.49 5.13 7.89
N ASN A 91 2.66 4.94 8.50
CA ASN A 91 3.83 5.78 8.32
C ASN A 91 4.98 4.94 7.78
N GLY A 92 4.96 4.70 6.48
CA GLY A 92 6.01 3.97 5.81
C GLY A 92 5.71 3.65 4.36
N ASN A 93 6.74 3.16 3.69
CA ASN A 93 6.71 2.82 2.29
C ASN A 93 6.34 1.35 2.10
N ILE A 94 5.69 1.05 0.99
CA ILE A 94 5.45 -0.31 0.52
C ILE A 94 6.26 -0.50 -0.76
N HIS A 95 7.22 -1.42 -0.72
CA HIS A 95 8.04 -1.80 -1.87
C HIS A 95 7.68 -3.21 -2.32
N ILE A 96 7.17 -3.34 -3.53
CA ILE A 96 6.76 -4.58 -4.17
C ILE A 96 7.71 -4.86 -5.32
N GLU A 97 8.51 -5.92 -5.21
CA GLU A 97 9.48 -6.31 -6.24
C GLU A 97 8.82 -7.08 -7.41
N ASN A 98 9.67 -7.52 -8.34
CA ASN A 98 9.26 -8.11 -9.60
C ASN A 98 8.37 -9.35 -9.41
N LYS A 99 7.35 -9.49 -10.28
CA LYS A 99 6.49 -10.68 -10.36
C LYS A 99 5.75 -11.04 -9.05
N VAL A 100 5.63 -10.11 -8.12
CA VAL A 100 4.85 -10.30 -6.89
C VAL A 100 3.37 -10.37 -7.23
N THR A 101 2.61 -11.19 -6.49
CA THR A 101 1.15 -11.19 -6.54
C THR A 101 0.56 -10.75 -5.21
N VAL A 102 -0.26 -9.70 -5.22
CA VAL A 102 -1.07 -9.30 -4.06
C VAL A 102 -2.55 -9.57 -4.37
N ALA A 103 -3.20 -10.41 -3.56
CA ALA A 103 -4.56 -10.87 -3.82
C ALA A 103 -5.64 -9.82 -3.49
N GLY A 104 -5.32 -8.84 -2.66
CA GLY A 104 -6.21 -7.79 -2.19
C GLY A 104 -5.52 -6.43 -2.24
N ASP A 105 -5.86 -5.59 -1.25
CA ASP A 105 -5.51 -4.18 -1.27
C ASP A 105 -4.06 -3.91 -0.83
N VAL A 106 -3.50 -2.83 -1.35
CA VAL A 106 -2.22 -2.25 -0.95
C VAL A 106 -2.45 -0.80 -0.57
N SER A 107 -2.14 -0.42 0.66
CA SER A 107 -2.44 0.93 1.15
C SER A 107 -1.41 1.50 2.11
N THR A 108 -1.18 2.81 2.02
CA THR A 108 -0.41 3.56 3.01
C THR A 108 -1.02 4.93 3.29
N THR A 109 -0.89 5.48 4.48
CA THR A 109 -1.39 6.85 4.75
C THR A 109 -0.32 7.89 4.37
N ASN A 110 0.87 7.76 4.96
CA ASN A 110 1.98 8.69 4.84
C ASN A 110 3.23 7.97 4.33
N GLY A 111 3.17 7.47 3.10
CA GLY A 111 4.34 6.90 2.44
C GLY A 111 4.08 6.52 0.99
N ASN A 112 5.14 6.09 0.33
CA ASN A 112 5.14 5.78 -1.08
C ASN A 112 4.79 4.31 -1.32
N ILE A 113 4.17 4.03 -2.48
CA ILE A 113 3.97 2.68 -2.99
C ILE A 113 4.79 2.54 -4.27
N GLU A 114 5.78 1.65 -4.24
CA GLU A 114 6.64 1.34 -5.37
C GLU A 114 6.38 -0.09 -5.82
N ILE A 115 5.97 -0.26 -7.07
CA ILE A 115 5.65 -1.54 -7.67
C ILE A 115 6.57 -1.78 -8.86
N ALA A 116 7.43 -2.77 -8.74
CA ALA A 116 8.36 -3.19 -9.77
C ALA A 116 7.69 -4.07 -10.82
N GLU A 117 8.48 -4.58 -11.77
CA GLU A 117 7.99 -5.09 -13.04
C GLU A 117 7.15 -6.37 -12.90
N HIS A 118 6.14 -6.50 -13.78
CA HIS A 118 5.33 -7.71 -13.90
C HIS A 118 4.60 -8.15 -12.62
N ALA A 119 4.40 -7.25 -11.66
CA ALA A 119 3.58 -7.53 -10.49
C ALA A 119 2.09 -7.59 -10.87
N ILE A 120 1.29 -8.27 -10.05
CA ILE A 120 -0.16 -8.34 -10.21
C ILE A 120 -0.82 -7.97 -8.89
N ILE A 121 -1.57 -6.87 -8.89
CA ILE A 121 -2.37 -6.42 -7.74
C ILE A 121 -3.84 -6.60 -8.08
N HIS A 122 -4.51 -7.44 -7.31
CA HIS A 122 -5.92 -7.76 -7.54
C HIS A 122 -6.87 -6.73 -6.90
N GLY A 123 -6.47 -6.12 -5.79
CA GLY A 123 -7.26 -5.13 -5.07
C GLY A 123 -6.93 -3.69 -5.43
N VAL A 124 -7.33 -2.79 -4.55
CA VAL A 124 -7.17 -1.35 -4.66
C VAL A 124 -5.77 -0.93 -4.25
N LEU A 125 -5.18 0.02 -4.99
CA LEU A 125 -4.02 0.79 -4.54
C LEU A 125 -4.51 2.09 -3.89
N LYS A 126 -4.05 2.39 -2.69
CA LYS A 126 -4.52 3.57 -1.97
C LYS A 126 -3.40 4.30 -1.23
N THR A 127 -3.37 5.62 -1.37
CA THR A 127 -2.56 6.49 -0.52
C THR A 127 -3.26 7.78 -0.15
N THR A 128 -2.86 8.40 0.96
CA THR A 128 -3.32 9.75 1.32
C THR A 128 -2.29 10.81 0.94
N THR A 129 -0.99 10.52 0.96
CA THR A 129 0.01 11.61 0.83
C THR A 129 1.30 11.26 0.11
N GLY A 130 1.55 9.98 -0.18
CA GLY A 130 2.78 9.60 -0.87
C GLY A 130 2.57 9.34 -2.34
N ASP A 131 3.68 9.08 -3.02
CA ASP A 131 3.72 8.79 -4.44
C ASP A 131 3.34 7.33 -4.70
N ILE A 132 2.78 7.08 -5.88
CA ILE A 132 2.59 5.72 -6.40
C ILE A 132 3.37 5.60 -7.71
N SER A 133 4.31 4.66 -7.75
CA SER A 133 5.11 4.34 -8.95
C SER A 133 4.84 2.91 -9.39
N ILE A 134 4.43 2.74 -10.65
CA ILE A 134 4.08 1.45 -11.25
C ILE A 134 4.97 1.19 -12.47
N ALA A 135 5.88 0.23 -12.34
CA ALA A 135 6.80 -0.18 -13.37
C ALA A 135 6.16 -1.11 -14.41
N SER A 136 6.92 -1.37 -15.48
CA SER A 136 6.49 -2.06 -16.70
C SER A 136 5.84 -3.43 -16.50
N GLY A 137 4.89 -3.74 -17.38
CA GLY A 137 4.21 -5.04 -17.44
C GLY A 137 3.39 -5.40 -16.21
N THR A 138 3.21 -4.46 -15.27
CA THR A 138 2.41 -4.63 -14.05
C THR A 138 0.92 -4.58 -14.38
N ILE A 139 0.11 -5.40 -13.70
CA ILE A 139 -1.34 -5.41 -13.86
C ILE A 139 -1.99 -4.99 -12.54
N ILE A 140 -2.74 -3.89 -12.57
CA ILE A 140 -3.58 -3.42 -11.47
C ILE A 140 -5.03 -3.65 -11.84
N LYS A 141 -5.68 -4.60 -11.15
CA LYS A 141 -7.07 -4.97 -11.44
C LYS A 141 -8.07 -4.06 -10.75
N GLY A 142 -7.74 -3.58 -9.54
CA GLY A 142 -8.58 -2.66 -8.79
C GLY A 142 -8.34 -1.20 -9.17
N ASP A 143 -8.95 -0.32 -8.38
CA ASP A 143 -8.82 1.13 -8.53
C ASP A 143 -7.53 1.66 -7.90
N ILE A 144 -7.12 2.85 -8.33
CA ILE A 144 -6.08 3.66 -7.68
C ILE A 144 -6.76 4.84 -7.01
N ILE A 145 -6.55 5.02 -5.71
CA ILE A 145 -7.23 6.04 -4.91
C ILE A 145 -6.22 6.93 -4.19
N PHE A 146 -6.27 8.23 -4.48
CA PHE A 146 -5.59 9.27 -3.70
C PHE A 146 -6.63 9.96 -2.82
N GLU A 147 -6.61 9.67 -1.53
CA GLU A 147 -7.55 10.25 -0.55
C GLU A 147 -7.22 11.71 -0.24
N ALA A 148 -8.19 12.47 0.25
CA ALA A 148 -7.95 13.85 0.68
C ALA A 148 -7.19 13.86 2.01
N PRO A 149 -6.20 14.75 2.20
CA PRO A 149 -5.56 14.92 3.50
C PRO A 149 -6.58 15.43 4.53
N GLY A 150 -6.41 15.03 5.79
CA GLY A 150 -7.29 15.47 6.87
C GLY A 150 -7.18 16.97 7.19
N PHE A 151 -8.27 17.56 7.72
CA PHE A 151 -8.38 18.99 8.04
C PHE A 151 -7.29 19.53 8.98
N LEU A 152 -6.80 18.72 9.92
CA LEU A 152 -5.69 19.12 10.81
C LEU A 152 -4.31 19.04 10.12
N THR A 153 -4.20 18.29 9.02
CA THR A 153 -2.96 18.08 8.27
C THR A 153 -2.82 19.02 7.07
N SER A 154 -3.83 19.85 6.77
CA SER A 154 -3.88 20.69 5.57
C SER A 154 -3.18 22.05 5.71
N GLN A 155 -2.62 22.39 6.88
CA GLN A 155 -1.97 23.68 7.13
C GLN A 155 -0.45 23.70 6.87
N LEU A 156 0.16 22.56 6.52
CA LEU A 156 1.56 22.51 6.10
C LEU A 156 1.62 22.52 4.57
N GLU A 157 2.55 23.26 3.96
CA GLU A 157 2.81 23.13 2.53
C GLU A 157 3.22 21.67 2.24
N ARG A 158 2.33 20.93 1.57
CA ARG A 158 2.59 19.53 1.19
C ARG A 158 2.98 19.48 -0.26
N GLU A 159 3.97 18.64 -0.57
CA GLU A 159 4.25 18.28 -1.95
C GLU A 159 3.00 17.61 -2.54
N THR A 160 2.71 17.96 -3.79
CA THR A 160 1.64 17.30 -4.54
C THR A 160 2.09 15.88 -4.85
N PRO A 161 1.36 14.84 -4.41
CA PRO A 161 1.76 13.47 -4.65
C PRO A 161 1.73 13.17 -6.15
N LYS A 162 2.55 12.20 -6.56
CA LYS A 162 2.71 11.78 -7.95
C LYS A 162 2.11 10.40 -8.17
N LEU A 163 1.48 10.24 -9.33
CA LEU A 163 1.15 8.93 -9.88
C LEU A 163 1.95 8.72 -11.15
N ILE A 164 2.92 7.80 -11.11
CA ILE A 164 3.76 7.42 -12.24
C ILE A 164 3.34 6.03 -12.70
N VAL A 165 2.92 5.91 -13.97
CA VAL A 165 2.50 4.63 -14.56
C VAL A 165 3.22 4.41 -15.88
N ASP A 166 3.98 3.32 -15.95
CA ASP A 166 4.71 2.92 -17.15
C ASP A 166 3.79 2.61 -18.36
N ASN A 167 4.35 2.75 -19.57
CA ASN A 167 3.61 2.62 -20.83
C ASN A 167 3.15 1.19 -21.17
N THR A 168 3.64 0.18 -20.46
CA THR A 168 3.25 -1.22 -20.66
C THR A 168 2.33 -1.79 -19.58
N SER A 169 2.09 -1.04 -18.50
CA SER A 169 1.33 -1.52 -17.34
C SER A 169 -0.19 -1.42 -17.53
N VAL A 170 -0.92 -2.49 -17.25
CA VAL A 170 -2.37 -2.50 -17.47
C VAL A 170 -3.09 -2.10 -16.19
N LEU A 171 -3.80 -0.97 -16.24
CA LEU A 171 -4.78 -0.59 -15.21
C LEU A 171 -6.17 -0.98 -15.69
N GLU A 172 -6.81 -1.98 -15.07
CA GLU A 172 -8.19 -2.37 -15.42
C GLU A 172 -9.22 -1.45 -14.75
N GLY A 173 -8.97 -1.04 -13.50
CA GLY A 173 -9.82 -0.13 -12.73
C GLY A 173 -9.70 1.35 -13.11
N LYS A 174 -10.20 2.19 -12.22
CA LYS A 174 -10.24 3.66 -12.35
C LYS A 174 -9.28 4.34 -11.39
N ILE A 175 -8.99 5.61 -11.67
CA ILE A 175 -8.17 6.49 -10.83
C ILE A 175 -9.10 7.49 -10.15
N HIS A 176 -9.21 7.43 -8.83
CA HIS A 176 -10.01 8.34 -8.02
C HIS A 176 -9.12 9.33 -7.28
N LEU A 177 -9.32 10.62 -7.54
CA LEU A 177 -8.51 11.70 -6.99
C LEU A 177 -9.39 12.60 -6.10
N PHE A 178 -9.14 12.57 -4.79
CA PHE A 178 -9.79 13.44 -3.82
C PHE A 178 -8.91 14.65 -3.44
N GLN A 179 -7.72 14.75 -4.03
CA GLN A 179 -6.79 15.87 -3.94
C GLN A 179 -6.08 16.08 -5.29
N SER A 180 -5.32 17.17 -5.40
CA SER A 180 -4.42 17.37 -6.54
C SER A 180 -3.32 16.32 -6.56
N VAL A 181 -3.03 15.77 -7.73
CA VAL A 181 -2.00 14.74 -7.96
C VAL A 181 -1.34 15.05 -9.30
N ASP A 182 -0.01 15.01 -9.34
CA ASP A 182 0.76 15.08 -10.56
C ASP A 182 0.71 13.72 -11.27
N LEU A 183 0.10 13.69 -12.46
CA LEU A 183 -0.16 12.46 -13.20
C LEU A 183 0.87 12.31 -14.33
N GLN A 184 1.79 11.36 -14.17
CA GLN A 184 2.80 10.99 -15.16
C GLN A 184 2.44 9.63 -15.75
N LEU A 185 1.50 9.66 -16.70
CA LEU A 185 0.93 8.47 -17.32
C LEU A 185 1.56 8.28 -18.70
N ALA A 186 2.35 7.23 -18.87
CA ALA A 186 3.07 7.00 -20.12
C ALA A 186 2.21 6.32 -21.20
N GLN A 187 0.99 5.88 -20.88
CA GLN A 187 -0.01 5.40 -21.84
C GLN A 187 -1.04 6.49 -22.14
N PRO A 188 -1.72 6.41 -23.30
CA PRO A 188 -3.02 7.05 -23.46
C PRO A 188 -4.05 6.32 -22.58
N LEU A 189 -3.90 6.41 -21.26
CA LEU A 189 -4.99 6.11 -20.34
C LEU A 189 -6.11 7.08 -20.71
N SER A 190 -7.23 6.53 -21.20
CA SER A 190 -8.41 7.33 -21.54
C SER A 190 -8.73 8.23 -20.36
N ALA A 191 -8.91 9.53 -20.61
CA ALA A 191 -9.26 10.51 -19.59
C ALA A 191 -10.50 10.09 -18.77
N GLU A 192 -11.35 9.23 -19.34
CA GLU A 192 -12.52 8.63 -18.70
C GLU A 192 -12.20 7.75 -17.48
N LYS A 193 -10.96 7.21 -17.39
CA LYS A 193 -10.51 6.46 -16.22
C LYS A 193 -10.20 7.36 -15.01
N ILE A 194 -10.02 8.67 -15.22
CA ILE A 194 -9.65 9.60 -14.15
C ILE A 194 -10.88 10.32 -13.63
N ILE A 195 -11.25 10.03 -12.39
CA ILE A 195 -12.38 10.64 -11.69
C ILE A 195 -11.84 11.58 -10.61
N ARG A 196 -12.09 12.88 -10.78
CA ARG A 196 -11.72 13.91 -9.81
C ARG A 196 -12.94 14.26 -8.95
N HIS A 197 -12.76 14.19 -7.63
CA HIS A 197 -13.81 14.47 -6.64
C HIS A 197 -13.65 15.84 -5.96
N TYR A 198 -12.51 16.51 -6.17
CA TYR A 198 -12.23 17.84 -5.63
C TYR A 198 -12.52 18.95 -6.65
N GLN A 199 -12.82 20.15 -6.16
CA GLN A 199 -12.98 21.33 -7.02
C GLN A 199 -11.60 21.91 -7.36
N LYS A 200 -11.41 22.27 -8.64
CA LYS A 200 -10.20 22.97 -9.09
C LYS A 200 -10.11 24.38 -8.52
#